data_AF-A0A1Q7B4S3-F1
#
_entry.id   AF-A0A1Q7B4S3-F1
#
_cell.length_a   1.000
_cell.length_b   1.000
_cell.length_c   1.000
_cell.angle_alpha   90.00
_cell.angle_beta   90.00
_cell.angle_gamma   90.00
#
_symmetry.space_group_name_H-M   'P 1'
#
loop_
_entity.id
_entity.type
_entity.pdbx_description
1 polymer ?
#
loop_
_entity_poly.entity_id
_entity_poly.type
_entity_poly.pdbx_seq_one_letter_code
_entity_poly.pdbx_strand_id
1 'polypeptide(L)'
;MRLPIVPELQAALDSTPCEHLTFLTTAHGKPFTPAGFGNWFRDVCNEAGLHGFSAHGLRKAGCRRLAEAGCTAHEIAAWSGHRTLSEVAH
;
A
#
# COMPACT_ATOMS: atom_id res chain seq x y z
N MET A 1 -7.16 15.07 -7.66
CA MET A 1 -6.61 13.88 -8.36
C MET A 1 -7.43 12.66 -7.95
N ARG A 2 -7.77 11.76 -8.89
CA ARG A 2 -8.44 10.49 -8.61
C ARG A 2 -7.60 9.38 -9.23
N LEU A 3 -7.37 8.30 -8.49
CA LEU A 3 -6.65 7.13 -9.00
C LEU A 3 -7.64 6.05 -9.45
N PRO A 4 -7.40 5.38 -10.58
CA PRO A 4 -8.20 4.24 -10.98
C PRO A 4 -7.99 3.10 -9.97
N ILE A 5 -9.07 2.40 -9.65
CA ILE A 5 -9.00 1.13 -8.92
C ILE A 5 -8.58 0.06 -9.93
N VAL A 6 -7.44 -0.59 -9.68
CA VAL A 6 -6.99 -1.72 -10.52
C VAL A 6 -7.83 -2.97 -10.23
N PRO A 7 -8.01 -3.89 -11.20
CA PRO A 7 -8.88 -5.05 -11.04
C PRO A 7 -8.61 -5.88 -9.78
N GLU A 8 -7.33 -6.04 -9.41
CA GLU A 8 -6.92 -6.80 -8.23
C GLU A 8 -7.35 -6.10 -6.93
N LEU A 9 -7.30 -4.76 -6.89
CA LEU A 9 -7.80 -4.00 -5.75
C LEU A 9 -9.33 -4.05 -5.68
N GLN A 10 -10.03 -3.97 -6.81
CA GLN A 10 -11.48 -4.10 -6.84
C GLN A 10 -11.91 -5.46 -6.29
N ALA A 11 -11.29 -6.55 -6.76
CA ALA A 11 -11.59 -7.90 -6.28
C ALA A 11 -11.33 -8.05 -4.77
N ALA A 12 -10.23 -7.48 -4.27
CA ALA A 12 -9.93 -7.47 -2.84
C ALA A 12 -11.02 -6.71 -2.05
N LEU A 13 -11.43 -5.53 -2.51
CA LEU A 13 -12.48 -4.72 -1.89
C LEU A 13 -13.83 -5.44 -1.87
N ASP A 14 -14.23 -6.05 -2.99
CA ASP A 14 -15.50 -6.78 -3.11
C ASP A 14 -15.55 -8.01 -2.18
N SER A 15 -14.40 -8.65 -1.93
CA SER A 15 -14.27 -9.79 -1.02
C SER A 15 -14.15 -9.41 0.46
N THR A 16 -13.93 -8.13 0.77
CA THR A 16 -13.71 -7.64 2.14
C THR A 16 -15.04 -7.21 2.77
N PRO A 17 -15.47 -7.79 3.90
CA PRO A 17 -16.66 -7.33 4.60
C PRO A 17 -16.57 -5.84 4.98
N CYS A 18 -17.56 -5.05 4.55
CA CYS A 18 -17.62 -3.61 4.83
C CYS A 18 -18.45 -3.35 6.11
N GLU A 19 -17.98 -3.89 7.23
CA GLU A 19 -18.67 -3.81 8.53
C GLU A 19 -18.29 -2.56 9.35
N HIS A 20 -17.26 -1.83 8.90
CA HIS A 20 -16.68 -0.70 9.61
C HIS A 20 -16.49 0.51 8.69
N LEU A 21 -16.33 1.70 9.28
CA LEU A 21 -16.05 2.93 8.52
C LEU A 21 -14.71 2.91 7.79
N THR A 22 -13.78 2.02 8.16
CA THR A 22 -12.45 1.90 7.58
C THR A 22 -12.19 0.46 7.13
N PHE A 23 -11.47 0.28 6.03
CA PHE A 23 -11.10 -1.06 5.52
C PHE A 23 -9.99 -1.75 6.32
N LEU A 24 -9.06 -0.98 6.91
CA LEU A 24 -7.93 -1.53 7.65
C LEU A 24 -8.23 -1.54 9.15
N THR A 25 -8.80 -2.64 9.62
CA THR A 25 -9.16 -2.84 11.03
C THR A 25 -8.37 -3.97 11.68
N THR A 26 -8.13 -3.83 12.98
CA THR A 26 -7.57 -4.88 13.82
C THR A 26 -8.59 -6.02 14.02
N ALA A 27 -8.14 -7.14 14.58
CA ALA A 27 -9.01 -8.25 14.97
C ALA A 27 -10.13 -7.87 15.97
N HIS A 28 -10.04 -6.68 16.59
CA HIS A 28 -11.06 -6.14 17.50
C HIS A 28 -12.00 -5.12 16.81
N GLY A 29 -11.95 -5.01 15.48
CA GLY A 29 -12.79 -4.10 14.69
C GLY A 29 -12.44 -2.62 14.85
N LYS A 30 -11.27 -2.29 15.40
CA LYS A 30 -10.79 -0.90 15.54
C LYS A 30 -9.87 -0.54 14.36
N PRO A 31 -9.89 0.70 13.86
CA PRO A 31 -8.92 1.11 12.84
C PRO A 31 -7.49 0.92 13.32
N PHE A 32 -6.59 0.47 12.43
CA PHE A 32 -5.17 0.43 12.75
C PHE A 32 -4.61 1.84 12.95
N THR A 33 -3.65 1.98 13.88
CA THR A 33 -2.71 3.11 13.86
C THR A 33 -1.68 2.90 12.73
N PRO A 34 -1.04 3.95 12.20
CA PRO A 34 -0.03 3.79 11.15
C PRO A 34 1.12 2.84 11.56
N ALA A 35 1.62 2.97 12.78
CA ALA A 35 2.66 2.08 13.31
C ALA A 35 2.13 0.66 13.54
N GLY A 36 0.90 0.54 14.07
CA GLY A 36 0.27 -0.75 14.32
C GLY A 36 0.07 -1.56 13.04
N PHE A 37 -0.39 -0.93 11.96
CA PHE A 37 -0.51 -1.56 10.66
C PHE A 37 0.84 -2.04 10.12
N GLY A 38 1.88 -1.21 10.23
CA GLY A 38 3.22 -1.54 9.76
C GLY A 38 3.82 -2.76 10.46
N ASN A 39 3.63 -2.86 11.78
CA ASN A 39 4.08 -4.01 12.58
C ASN A 39 3.29 -5.27 12.21
N TRP A 40 1.96 -5.18 12.23
CA TRP A 40 1.08 -6.29 11.87
C TRP A 40 1.38 -6.84 10.48
N PHE A 41 1.56 -5.97 9.49
CA PHE A 41 1.88 -6.39 8.11
C PHE A 41 3.20 -7.18 8.05
N ARG A 42 4.21 -6.74 8.81
CA ARG A 42 5.50 -7.44 8.89
C ARG A 42 5.35 -8.81 9.54
N ASP A 43 4.55 -8.91 10.60
CA ASP A 43 4.30 -10.17 11.30
C ASP A 43 3.63 -11.17 10.35
N VAL A 44 2.59 -10.74 9.61
CA VAL A 44 1.93 -11.58 8.59
C VAL A 44 2.90 -11.97 7.46
N CYS A 45 3.79 -11.07 7.02
CA CYS A 45 4.84 -11.45 6.06
C CYS A 45 5.75 -12.55 6.62
N ASN A 46 6.20 -12.42 7.87
CA ASN A 46 7.04 -13.43 8.51
C ASN A 46 6.33 -14.77 8.66
N GLU A 47 5.05 -14.77 9.04
CA GLU A 47 4.22 -15.98 9.14
C GLU A 47 4.08 -16.68 7.78
N ALA A 48 4.03 -15.91 6.68
CA ALA A 48 4.03 -16.45 5.32
C ALA A 48 5.43 -16.87 4.81
N GLY A 49 6.47 -16.81 5.64
CA GLY A 49 7.86 -17.10 5.25
C GLY A 49 8.53 -16.01 4.40
N LEU A 50 7.90 -14.84 4.28
CA LEU A 50 8.39 -13.69 3.53
C LEU A 50 9.19 -12.76 4.46
N HIS A 51 10.43 -13.14 4.75
CA HIS A 51 11.32 -12.34 5.59
C HIS A 51 11.86 -11.11 4.87
N GLY A 52 11.95 -9.99 5.59
CA GLY A 52 12.51 -8.72 5.08
C GLY A 52 11.52 -7.84 4.32
N PHE A 53 10.26 -8.25 4.20
CA PHE A 53 9.21 -7.47 3.53
C PHE A 53 8.41 -6.61 4.51
N SER A 54 7.89 -5.49 4.02
CA SER A 54 7.08 -4.56 4.80
C SER A 54 6.11 -3.77 3.91
N ALA A 55 5.06 -3.20 4.50
CA ALA A 55 4.11 -2.35 3.78
C ALA A 55 4.78 -1.14 3.12
N HIS A 56 5.75 -0.51 3.80
CA HIS A 56 6.53 0.59 3.22
C HIS A 56 7.38 0.11 2.03
N GLY A 57 7.99 -1.07 2.14
CA GLY A 57 8.71 -1.70 1.01
C GLY A 57 7.80 -1.99 -0.18
N LEU A 58 6.56 -2.44 0.07
CA LEU A 58 5.57 -2.68 -0.98
C LEU A 58 5.21 -1.39 -1.73
N ARG A 59 5.06 -0.26 -1.02
CA ARG A 59 4.86 1.05 -1.66
C ARG A 59 6.02 1.42 -2.58
N LYS A 60 7.28 1.24 -2.14
CA LYS A 60 8.45 1.51 -2.99
C LYS A 60 8.49 0.59 -4.22
N ALA A 61 8.16 -0.69 -4.05
CA ALA A 61 8.06 -1.63 -5.16
C ALA A 61 7.01 -1.20 -6.19
N GLY A 62 5.88 -0.63 -5.76
CA GLY A 62 4.89 -0.03 -6.64
C GLY A 62 5.45 1.13 -7.46
N CYS A 63 6.15 2.08 -6.82
CA CYS A 63 6.82 3.18 -7.52
C CYS A 63 7.85 2.67 -8.54
N ARG A 64 8.64 1.65 -8.16
CA ARG A 64 9.62 1.02 -9.05
C ARG A 64 8.96 0.39 -10.28
N ARG A 65 7.86 -0.34 -10.11
CA ARG A 65 7.11 -0.94 -11.24
C ARG A 65 6.59 0.12 -12.21
N LEU A 66 6.13 1.26 -11.70
CA LEU A 66 5.70 2.38 -12.55
C LEU A 66 6.88 3.00 -13.31
N ALA A 67 8.04 3.15 -12.68
CA ALA A 67 9.25 3.61 -13.35
C ALA A 67 9.70 2.63 -14.46
N GLU A 68 9.69 1.33 -14.17
CA GLU A 68 10.00 0.27 -15.14
C GLU A 68 8.99 0.23 -16.31
N ALA A 69 7.75 0.65 -16.08
CA ALA A 69 6.72 0.84 -17.11
C ALA A 69 6.87 2.15 -17.92
N GLY A 70 7.90 2.96 -17.64
CA GLY A 70 8.17 4.21 -18.36
C GLY A 70 7.41 5.44 -17.86
N CYS A 71 6.73 5.35 -16.71
CA CYS A 71 6.07 6.53 -16.13
C CYS A 71 7.11 7.58 -15.70
N THR A 72 6.75 8.84 -15.88
CA THR A 72 7.56 9.98 -15.44
C THR A 72 7.59 10.08 -13.92
N ALA A 73 8.63 10.74 -13.37
CA ALA A 73 8.72 11.01 -11.94
C ALA A 73 7.50 11.78 -11.40
N HIS A 74 6.89 12.66 -12.21
CA HIS A 74 5.68 13.39 -11.83
C HIS A 74 4.44 12.48 -11.74
N GLU A 75 4.28 11.54 -12.68
CA GLU A 75 3.18 10.56 -12.63
C GLU A 75 3.34 9.62 -11.42
N ILE A 76 4.57 9.18 -11.15
CA ILE A 76 4.88 8.35 -9.98
C ILE A 76 4.62 9.12 -8.68
N ALA A 77 5.04 10.39 -8.59
CA ALA A 77 4.78 11.25 -7.43
C ALA A 77 3.28 11.45 -7.21
N ALA A 78 2.54 11.72 -8.28
CA ALA A 78 1.10 11.82 -8.25
C ALA A 78 0.49 10.51 -7.70
N TRP A 79 0.86 9.37 -8.26
CA TRP A 79 0.31 8.07 -7.86
C TRP A 79 0.64 7.69 -6.41
N SER A 80 1.88 7.92 -5.99
CA SER A 80 2.34 7.59 -4.64
C SER A 80 1.97 8.64 -3.57
N GLY A 81 1.44 9.80 -3.98
CA GLY A 81 1.09 10.90 -3.09
C GLY A 81 2.30 11.60 -2.47
N HIS A 82 3.47 11.56 -3.13
CA HIS A 82 4.64 12.33 -2.72
C HIS A 82 4.43 13.82 -3.00
N ARG A 83 4.84 14.67 -2.05
CA ARG A 83 4.73 16.13 -2.17
C ARG A 83 5.91 16.73 -2.92
N THR A 84 7.06 16.09 -2.88
CA THR A 84 8.26 16.52 -3.59
C THR A 84 8.86 15.37 -4.40
N LEU A 85 9.51 15.70 -5.53
CA LEU A 85 10.13 14.70 -6.40
C LEU A 85 11.33 13.99 -5.75
N SER A 86 11.95 14.61 -4.74
CA SER A 86 13.03 13.97 -3.96
C SER A 86 12.56 12.69 -3.27
N GLU A 87 11.27 12.57 -2.93
CA GLU A 87 10.71 11.37 -2.30
C GLU A 87 10.53 10.20 -3.29
N VAL A 88 10.63 10.46 -4.60
CA VAL A 88 10.53 9.44 -5.67
C VAL A 88 11.90 8.94 -6.14
N ALA A 89 12.95 9.75 -5.98
CA ALA A 89 14.28 9.47 -6.55
C ALA A 89 15.18 8.55 -5.68
N HIS A 90 14.65 7.95 -4.61
CA HIS A 90 15.37 7.12 -3.63
C HIS A 90 14.73 5.73 -3.47
#